data_AF-A0AB73QM15-F1
#
_entry.id   AF-A0AB73QM15-F1
#
_cell.length_a   1.000
_cell.length_b   1.000
_cell.length_c   1.000
_cell.angle_alpha   90.00
_cell.angle_beta   90.00
_cell.angle_gamma   90.00
#
_symmetry.space_group_name_H-M   'P 1'
#
loop_
_entity.id
_entity.type
_entity.pdbx_description
1 polymer ?
#
loop_
_entity_poly.entity_id
_entity_poly.type
_entity_poly.pdbx_seq_one_letter_code
_entity_poly.pdbx_strand_id
1 'polypeptide(L)' 'MSTATIYTDQHNGKQYRVMNGYSARVQQYPAGVLIYFDGSSHAKPQETNFKTRANLNSWLRMMGFKK' A
#
# COMPACT_ATOMS: atom_id res chain seq x y z
N MET A 1 -15.79 -8.27 -4.35
CA MET A 1 -15.26 -6.95 -3.94
C MET A 1 -13.79 -7.12 -3.57
N SER A 2 -12.86 -6.52 -4.33
CA SER A 2 -11.45 -6.51 -3.95
C SER A 2 -11.26 -5.44 -2.88
N THR A 3 -11.20 -5.84 -1.61
CA THR A 3 -10.87 -4.92 -0.52
C THR A 3 -9.40 -4.55 -0.65
N ALA A 4 -9.06 -3.27 -0.60
CA ALA A 4 -7.68 -2.83 -0.46
C ALA A 4 -7.43 -2.55 1.03
N THR A 5 -6.21 -2.80 1.49
CA THR A 5 -5.80 -2.44 2.85
C THR A 5 -4.90 -1.22 2.77
N ILE A 6 -5.18 -0.20 3.57
CA ILE A 6 -4.35 1.01 3.66
C ILE A 6 -3.47 0.89 4.90
N TYR A 7 -2.17 1.03 4.71
CA TYR A 7 -1.19 1.11 5.79
C TYR A 7 -0.60 2.50 5.84
N THR A 8 -0.26 2.98 7.03
CA THR A 8 0.48 4.23 7.23
C THR A 8 1.83 3.90 7.84
N ASP A 9 2.90 4.34 7.20
CA ASP A 9 4.26 4.25 7.73
C ASP A 9 4.42 5.28 8.85
N GLN A 10 4.66 4.80 10.06
CA GLN A 10 4.78 5.64 11.25
C GLN A 10 6.08 6.45 11.27
N HIS A 11 7.10 6.07 10.49
CA HIS A 11 8.39 6.76 10.47
C HIS A 11 8.37 8.01 9.60
N ASN A 12 7.69 7.97 8.45
CA ASN A 12 7.69 9.06 7.47
C ASN A 12 6.29 9.61 7.13
N GLY A 13 5.22 9.02 7.67
CA GLY A 13 3.84 9.46 7.44
C GLY A 13 3.28 9.15 6.06
N LYS A 14 3.97 8.37 5.23
CA LYS A 14 3.48 7.93 3.91
C LYS A 14 2.39 6.89 4.07
N GLN A 15 1.46 6.89 3.13
CA GLN A 15 0.39 5.90 3.07
C GLN A 15 0.57 4.93 1.90
N TYR A 16 0.20 3.69 2.13
CA TYR A 16 0.37 2.57 1.20
C TYR A 16 -0.95 1.83 1.04
N ARG A 17 -1.52 1.88 -0.15
CA ARG A 17 -2.72 1.12 -0.50
C ARG A 17 -2.30 -0.19 -1.16
N VAL A 18 -2.55 -1.29 -0.45
CA VAL A 18 -2.17 -2.64 -0.84
C VAL A 18 -3.42 -3.37 -1.31
N MET A 19 -3.42 -3.82 -2.56
CA MET A 19 -4.54 -4.57 -3.10
C MET A 19 -4.56 -5.98 -2.49
N ASN A 20 -5.73 -6.43 -1.99
CA ASN A 20 -5.88 -7.81 -1.50
C ASN A 20 -6.14 -8.77 -2.69
N GLY A 21 -6.15 -10.08 -2.39
CA GLY A 21 -6.31 -11.15 -3.38
C GLY A 21 -5.01 -11.51 -4.12
N TYR A 22 -5.12 -11.89 -5.40
CA TYR A 22 -4.00 -12.29 -6.25
C TYR A 22 -3.11 -11.13 -6.73
N SER A 23 -3.44 -9.90 -6.36
CA SER A 23 -2.64 -8.74 -6.73
C SER A 23 -1.36 -8.64 -5.90
N ALA A 24 -0.26 -8.36 -6.58
CA ALA A 24 1.02 -8.02 -5.97
C ALA A 24 1.31 -6.50 -6.06
N ARG A 25 0.27 -5.69 -6.28
CA ARG A 25 0.37 -4.25 -6.49
C ARG A 25 0.22 -3.46 -5.18
N VAL A 26 1.08 -2.46 -5.03
CA VAL A 26 1.04 -1.44 -3.97
C VAL A 26 1.03 -0.06 -4.61
N GLN A 27 0.18 0.82 -4.11
CA GLN A 27 0.18 2.23 -4.45
C GLN A 27 0.72 3.00 -3.25
N GLN A 28 1.82 3.72 -3.44
CA GLN A 28 2.46 4.55 -2.42
C GLN A 28 2.09 6.02 -2.63
N TYR A 29 1.76 6.69 -1.55
CA TYR A 29 1.38 8.10 -1.53
C TYR A 29 2.34 8.90 -0.64
N PRO A 30 2.61 10.17 -0.97
CA PRO A 30 3.48 11.01 -0.16
C PRO A 30 2.85 11.30 1.21
N ALA A 31 3.70 11.70 2.16
CA ALA A 31 3.26 12.08 3.49
C ALA A 31 2.33 13.30 3.44
N GLY A 32 1.33 13.32 4.32
CA GLY A 32 0.33 14.39 4.37
C GLY A 32 -0.78 14.28 3.32
N VAL A 33 -0.77 13.25 2.47
CA VAL A 33 -1.88 12.95 1.56
C VAL A 33 -2.87 12.02 2.24
N LEU A 34 -4.15 12.37 2.15
CA LEU A 34 -5.25 11.55 2.62
C LEU A 34 -5.77 10.67 1.49
N ILE A 35 -5.73 9.34 1.69
CA ILE A 35 -6.31 8.37 0.77
C ILE A 35 -7.63 7.86 1.36
N TYR A 36 -8.68 7.88 0.55
CA TYR A 36 -9.96 7.29 0.93
C TYR A 36 -10.00 5.80 0.60
N PHE A 37 -10.92 5.05 1.22
CA PHE A 37 -11.01 3.59 1.04
C PHE A 37 -11.26 3.16 -0.41
N ASP A 38 -11.95 4.01 -1.20
CA ASP A 38 -12.17 3.81 -2.63
C ASP A 38 -10.88 3.97 -3.47
N GLY A 39 -9.81 4.50 -2.88
CA GLY A 39 -8.53 4.78 -3.51
C GLY A 39 -8.42 6.18 -4.11
N SER A 40 -9.43 7.03 -3.92
CA SER A 40 -9.37 8.42 -4.33
C SER A 40 -8.38 9.20 -3.45
N SER A 41 -7.62 10.09 -4.10
CA SER A 41 -6.65 10.98 -3.45
C SER A 41 -6.38 12.15 -4.37
N HIS A 42 -6.04 13.31 -3.80
CA HIS A 42 -5.62 14.49 -4.56
C HIS A 42 -4.20 14.38 -5.14
N ALA A 43 -3.40 13.40 -4.68
CA ALA A 43 -2.06 13.15 -5.19
C ALA A 43 -2.02 11.92 -6.12
N LYS A 44 -1.08 11.92 -7.07
CA LYS A 44 -0.79 10.76 -7.90
C LYS A 44 0.03 9.74 -7.11
N PRO A 45 -0.43 8.49 -6.97
CA PRO A 45 0.37 7.46 -6.32
C PRO A 45 1.53 7.02 -7.21
N GLN A 46 2.60 6.58 -6.56
CA GLN A 46 3.63 5.76 -7.19
C GLN A 46 3.19 4.29 -7.10
N GLU A 47 3.07 3.61 -8.24
CA GLU A 47 2.75 2.19 -8.26
C GLU A 47 4.00 1.33 -8.19
N THR A 48 3.97 0.32 -7.33
CA THR A 48 4.98 -0.73 -7.26
C THR A 48 4.27 -2.07 -7.43
N ASN A 49 4.70 -2.85 -8.42
CA ASN A 49 4.19 -4.20 -8.63
C ASN A 49 5.28 -5.22 -8.29
N PHE A 50 5.04 -6.03 -7.28
CA PHE A 50 5.97 -7.08 -6.88
C PHE A 50 5.84 -8.28 -7.83
N LYS A 51 6.97 -8.96 -8.10
CA LYS A 51 6.99 -10.15 -8.97
C LYS A 51 6.06 -11.27 -8.48
N THR A 52 5.91 -11.42 -7.17
CA THR A 52 5.07 -12.45 -6.55
C THR A 52 4.37 -11.90 -5.30
N ARG A 53 3.25 -12.54 -4.93
CA ARG A 53 2.56 -12.24 -3.67
C ARG A 53 3.43 -12.54 -2.44
N ALA A 54 4.32 -13.53 -2.54
CA ALA A 54 5.30 -13.84 -1.49
C ALA A 54 6.26 -12.65 -1.27
N ASN A 55 6.78 -12.05 -2.35
CA ASN A 55 7.67 -10.89 -2.25
C ASN A 55 6.96 -9.68 -1.63
N LEU A 56 5.70 -9.45 -2.00
CA LEU A 56 4.87 -8.43 -1.36
C LEU A 56 4.70 -8.72 0.15
N ASN A 57 4.36 -9.94 0.54
CA ASN A 57 4.21 -10.29 1.96
C ASN A 57 5.51 -10.10 2.75
N SER A 58 6.66 -10.46 2.18
CA SER A 58 7.97 -10.19 2.80
C SER A 58 8.22 -8.69 2.97
N TRP A 59 7.90 -7.90 1.95
CA TRP A 59 8.00 -6.43 2.03
C TRP A 59 7.07 -5.84 3.10
N LEU A 60 5.82 -6.30 3.19
CA LEU A 60 4.88 -5.86 4.23
C LEU A 60 5.39 -6.16 5.65
N ARG A 61 6.07 -7.30 5.84
CA ARG A 61 6.72 -7.64 7.11
C ARG A 61 7.90 -6.73 7.42
N MET A 62 8.75 -6.44 6.42
CA MET A 62 9.87 -5.50 6.58
C MET A 62 9.40 -4.09 6.94
N MET A 63 8.27 -3.64 6.36
CA MET A 63 7.65 -2.35 6.69
C MET A 63 6.93 -2.35 8.05
N GLY A 64 6.79 -3.49 8.73
CA GLY A 64 6.02 -3.62 9.97
C GLY A 64 4.49 -3.57 9.78
N PHE A 65 4.00 -3.59 8.54
CA PHE A 65 2.58 -3.56 8.20
C PHE A 65 1.86 -4.88 8.42
N LYS A 66 2.61 -5.98 8.40
CA LYS A 66 2.08 -7.33 8.60
C LYS A 66 2.95 -8.10 9.58
N LYS A 67 2.32 -8.65 10.62
CA LYS A 67 2.95 -9.59 11.54
C LYS A 67 2.88 -11.01 10.95
#